data_AF-A0A2V6CNE2-F1
#
_entry.id   AF-A0A2V6CNE2-F1
#
_cell.length_a   1.000
_cell.length_b   1.000
_cell.length_c   1.000
_cell.angle_alpha   90.00
_cell.angle_beta   90.00
_cell.angle_gamma   90.00
#
_symmetry.space_group_name_H-M   'P 1'
#
loop_
_entity.id
_entity.type
_entity.pdbx_description
1 polymer ?
#
loop_
_entity_poly.entity_id
_entity_poly.type
_entity_poly.pdbx_seq_one_letter_code
_entity_poly.pdbx_strand_id
1 'polypeptide(L)'
;KAITEAADKRDWESVRQELDRTQNSVQQAMNEVHDEKLSQLVSLGGWLRGTEVLTSVVTKHFSPDGAELLHQPDLLSYFQTRLERMPEYKVPILHEIQEALVDVKPLIDVGNRPIPRESVKKINDITTRLGNGIVTRD
;
A
#
# COMPACT_ATOMS: atom_id res chain seq x y z
N LYS A 1 -10.56 2.99 12.20
CA LYS A 1 -10.30 2.49 13.57
C LYS A 1 -10.75 1.02 13.77
N ALA A 2 -11.76 0.53 13.06
CA ALA A 2 -12.26 -0.84 13.19
C ALA A 2 -11.31 -1.95 12.67
N ILE A 3 -10.67 -1.78 11.50
CA ILE A 3 -9.71 -2.76 10.94
C ILE A 3 -8.51 -3.02 11.87
N THR A 4 -7.97 -1.97 12.50
CA THR A 4 -6.85 -2.09 13.45
C THR A 4 -7.25 -2.80 14.74
N GLU A 5 -8.46 -2.57 15.25
CA GLU A 5 -8.99 -3.25 16.43
C GLU A 5 -9.34 -4.73 16.15
N ALA A 6 -9.83 -5.04 14.96
CA ALA A 6 -10.11 -6.42 14.53
C ALA A 6 -8.81 -7.20 14.27
N ALA A 7 -7.79 -6.56 13.69
CA ALA A 7 -6.45 -7.15 13.53
C ALA A 7 -5.77 -7.43 14.89
N ASP A 8 -5.90 -6.54 15.87
CA ASP A 8 -5.39 -6.75 17.23
C ASP A 8 -6.13 -7.88 17.97
N LYS A 9 -7.41 -8.13 17.63
CA LYS A 9 -8.21 -9.25 18.15
C LYS A 9 -8.07 -10.56 17.37
N ARG A 10 -7.23 -10.60 16.32
CA ARG A 10 -7.11 -11.73 15.38
C ARG A 10 -8.44 -12.14 14.72
N ASP A 11 -9.39 -11.20 14.65
CA ASP A 11 -10.68 -11.40 13.98
C ASP A 11 -10.53 -11.12 12.49
N TRP A 12 -9.87 -12.06 11.82
CA TRP A 12 -9.54 -11.98 10.40
C TRP A 12 -10.77 -12.00 9.49
N GLU A 13 -11.90 -12.53 9.99
CA GLU A 13 -13.17 -12.53 9.27
C GLU A 13 -13.77 -11.12 9.23
N SER A 14 -13.80 -10.41 10.35
CA SER A 14 -14.23 -9.00 10.40
C SER A 14 -13.30 -8.08 9.60
N VAL A 15 -11.97 -8.26 9.71
CA VAL A 15 -11.00 -7.50 8.89
C VAL A 15 -11.28 -7.69 7.40
N ARG A 16 -11.49 -8.94 6.97
CA ARG A 16 -11.79 -9.26 5.58
C ARG A 16 -13.11 -8.65 5.13
N GLN A 17 -14.16 -8.75 5.96
CA GLN A 17 -15.48 -8.22 5.62
C GLN A 17 -15.49 -6.69 5.49
N GLU A 18 -14.69 -5.99 6.29
CA GLU A 18 -14.57 -4.54 6.26
C GLU A 18 -13.70 -4.06 5.09
N LEU A 19 -12.66 -4.80 4.74
CA LEU A 19 -11.89 -4.61 3.51
C LEU A 19 -12.75 -4.86 2.26
N ASP A 20 -13.52 -5.96 2.23
CA ASP A 20 -14.41 -6.31 1.12
C ASP A 20 -15.53 -5.26 0.94
N ARG A 21 -16.10 -4.74 2.04
CA ARG A 21 -17.06 -3.61 1.97
C ARG A 21 -16.41 -2.35 1.41
N THR A 22 -15.25 -1.98 1.92
CA THR A 22 -14.52 -0.79 1.46
C THR A 22 -14.18 -0.91 -0.03
N GLN A 23 -13.69 -2.08 -0.45
CA GLN A 23 -13.37 -2.38 -1.84
C GLN A 23 -14.62 -2.28 -2.74
N ASN A 24 -15.75 -2.85 -2.32
CA ASN A 24 -17.00 -2.76 -3.08
C ASN A 24 -17.52 -1.32 -3.21
N SER A 25 -17.52 -0.55 -2.12
CA SER A 25 -17.96 0.86 -2.13
C SER A 25 -17.07 1.71 -3.04
N VAL A 26 -15.76 1.49 -3.00
CA VAL A 26 -14.81 2.20 -3.82
C VAL A 26 -14.93 1.78 -5.30
N GLN A 27 -15.11 0.49 -5.59
CA GLN A 27 -15.37 0.00 -6.94
C GLN A 27 -16.67 0.58 -7.51
N GLN A 28 -17.72 0.72 -6.69
CA GLN A 28 -18.98 1.31 -7.10
C GLN A 28 -18.82 2.80 -7.43
N ALA A 29 -18.15 3.56 -6.56
CA ALA A 29 -17.82 4.96 -6.80
C ALA A 29 -16.94 5.15 -8.05
N MET A 30 -16.01 4.23 -8.32
CA MET A 30 -15.15 4.26 -9.51
C MET A 30 -15.91 3.93 -10.80
N ASN A 31 -16.85 3.00 -10.75
CA ASN A 31 -17.70 2.63 -11.89
C ASN A 31 -18.66 3.76 -12.28
N GLU A 32 -19.13 4.55 -11.31
CA GLU A 32 -20.01 5.70 -11.55
C GLU A 32 -19.28 6.89 -12.18
N VAL A 33 -17.97 7.02 -11.95
CA VAL A 33 -17.18 8.18 -12.41
C VAL A 33 -16.50 7.92 -13.79
N HIS A 34 -16.49 6.68 -14.29
CA HIS A 34 -15.84 6.29 -15.57
C HIS A 34 -14.37 6.77 -15.72
N ASP A 35 -13.68 7.07 -14.62
CA ASP A 35 -12.34 7.66 -14.66
C ASP A 35 -11.29 6.60 -14.34
N GLU A 36 -10.65 6.10 -15.41
CA GLU A 36 -9.52 5.17 -15.33
C GLU A 36 -8.43 5.72 -14.39
N LYS A 37 -8.20 7.03 -14.33
CA LYS A 37 -7.12 7.60 -13.51
C LYS A 37 -7.44 7.52 -12.02
N LEU A 38 -8.68 7.83 -11.62
CA LEU A 38 -9.13 7.65 -10.24
C LEU A 38 -9.05 6.19 -9.80
N SER A 39 -9.37 5.25 -10.70
CA SER A 39 -9.23 3.82 -10.42
C SER A 39 -7.80 3.38 -10.09
N GLN A 40 -6.81 3.99 -10.76
CA GLN A 40 -5.41 3.71 -10.48
C GLN A 40 -4.96 4.30 -9.14
N LEU A 41 -5.42 5.52 -8.81
CA LEU A 41 -5.10 6.16 -7.54
C LEU A 41 -5.66 5.39 -6.35
N VAL A 42 -6.88 4.85 -6.49
CA VAL A 42 -7.44 3.91 -5.53
C VAL A 42 -6.59 2.66 -5.41
N SER A 43 -6.23 2.05 -6.54
CA SER A 43 -5.45 0.81 -6.55
C SER A 43 -4.10 1.00 -5.86
N LEU A 44 -3.46 2.16 -6.08
CA LEU A 44 -2.24 2.58 -5.40
C LEU A 44 -2.46 2.78 -3.89
N GLY A 45 -3.54 3.44 -3.48
CA GLY A 45 -3.90 3.60 -2.07
C GLY A 45 -4.13 2.26 -1.36
N GLY A 46 -4.83 1.33 -2.03
CA GLY A 46 -5.05 -0.03 -1.56
C GLY A 46 -3.74 -0.81 -1.40
N TRP A 47 -2.83 -0.69 -2.37
CA TRP A 47 -1.50 -1.29 -2.28
C TRP A 47 -0.69 -0.71 -1.11
N LEU A 48 -0.59 0.62 -0.98
CA LEU A 48 0.13 1.28 0.11
C LEU A 48 -0.35 0.80 1.48
N ARG A 49 -1.68 0.75 1.67
CA ARG A 49 -2.28 0.30 2.93
C ARG A 49 -2.07 -1.20 3.17
N GLY A 50 -2.21 -2.03 2.13
CA GLY A 50 -1.97 -3.46 2.21
C GLY A 50 -0.53 -3.77 2.60
N THR A 51 0.43 -3.07 1.98
CA THR A 51 1.86 -3.18 2.29
C THR A 51 2.17 -2.73 3.71
N GLU A 52 1.58 -1.63 4.20
CA GLU A 52 1.73 -1.18 5.58
C GLU A 52 1.26 -2.24 6.59
N VAL A 53 0.07 -2.81 6.37
CA VAL A 53 -0.51 -3.85 7.26
C VAL A 53 0.35 -5.12 7.23
N LEU A 54 0.70 -5.60 6.04
CA LEU A 54 1.52 -6.79 5.87
C LEU A 54 2.90 -6.62 6.55
N THR A 55 3.57 -5.51 6.28
CA THR A 55 4.88 -5.22 6.88
C THR A 55 4.80 -5.03 8.39
N SER A 56 3.69 -4.52 8.95
CA SER A 56 3.47 -4.45 10.39
C SER A 56 3.37 -5.83 11.02
N VAL A 57 2.62 -6.75 10.40
CA VAL A 57 2.49 -8.15 10.85
C VAL A 57 3.84 -8.88 10.77
N VAL A 58 4.53 -8.77 9.63
CA VAL A 58 5.84 -9.39 9.41
C VAL A 58 6.89 -8.75 10.33
N THR A 59 6.83 -7.46 10.64
CA THR A 59 7.81 -6.85 11.57
C THR A 59 7.63 -7.35 13.00
N LYS A 60 6.36 -7.46 13.48
CA LYS A 60 6.04 -7.99 14.81
C LYS A 60 6.49 -9.45 14.99
N HIS A 61 6.28 -10.28 13.97
CA HIS A 61 6.72 -11.67 13.93
C HIS A 61 7.38 -11.98 12.59
N PHE A 62 8.68 -11.71 12.49
CA PHE A 62 9.38 -11.90 11.22
C PHE A 62 9.26 -13.32 10.71
N SER A 63 8.69 -13.41 9.52
CA SER A 63 8.55 -14.61 8.72
C SER A 63 9.18 -14.33 7.36
N PRO A 64 10.19 -15.12 6.94
CA PRO A 64 10.74 -15.04 5.59
C PRO A 64 9.65 -15.22 4.52
N ASP A 65 8.72 -16.16 4.71
CA ASP A 65 7.61 -16.40 3.79
C ASP A 65 6.67 -15.18 3.71
N GLY A 66 6.45 -14.50 4.84
CA GLY A 66 5.66 -13.27 4.88
C GLY A 66 6.38 -12.08 4.25
N ALA A 67 7.71 -12.01 4.37
CA ALA A 67 8.53 -11.00 3.72
C ALA A 67 8.54 -11.21 2.20
N GLU A 68 8.55 -12.45 1.72
CA GLU A 68 8.53 -12.81 0.30
C GLU A 68 7.26 -12.32 -0.41
N LEU A 69 6.13 -12.22 0.30
CA LEU A 69 4.90 -11.63 -0.25
C LEU A 69 5.06 -10.17 -0.70
N LEU A 70 6.10 -9.47 -0.22
CA LEU A 70 6.43 -8.11 -0.65
C LEU A 70 7.14 -8.06 -1.99
N HIS A 71 7.73 -9.17 -2.47
CA HIS A 71 8.56 -9.27 -3.67
C HIS A 71 7.76 -9.06 -4.98
N GLN A 72 7.30 -7.82 -5.20
CA GLN A 72 6.45 -7.43 -6.34
C GLN A 72 7.00 -6.19 -7.07
N PRO A 73 8.26 -6.21 -7.57
CA PRO A 73 8.92 -5.04 -8.16
C PRO A 73 8.24 -4.50 -9.42
N ASP A 74 7.54 -5.36 -10.18
CA ASP A 74 6.79 -4.97 -11.38
C ASP A 74 5.57 -4.11 -11.02
N LEU A 75 4.92 -4.40 -9.89
CA LEU A 75 3.76 -3.65 -9.43
C LEU A 75 4.14 -2.22 -9.04
N LEU A 76 5.32 -2.02 -8.43
CA LEU A 76 5.83 -0.68 -8.16
C LEU A 76 6.13 0.09 -9.45
N SER A 77 6.76 -0.57 -10.42
CA SER A 77 7.07 0.01 -11.72
C SER A 77 5.80 0.40 -12.48
N TYR A 78 4.75 -0.42 -12.36
CA TYR A 78 3.41 -0.12 -12.86
C TYR A 78 2.84 1.16 -12.23
N PHE A 79 2.84 1.29 -10.90
CA PHE A 79 2.31 2.47 -10.24
C PHE A 79 3.09 3.75 -10.56
N GLN A 80 4.43 3.68 -10.62
CA GLN A 80 5.28 4.80 -11.03
C GLN A 80 4.89 5.29 -12.44
N THR A 81 4.81 4.37 -13.40
CA THR A 81 4.43 4.68 -14.79
C THR A 81 3.03 5.29 -14.87
N ARG A 82 2.08 4.83 -14.04
CA ARG A 82 0.72 5.38 -14.01
C ARG A 82 0.69 6.79 -13.45
N LEU A 83 1.42 7.06 -12.37
CA LEU A 83 1.50 8.40 -11.77
C LEU A 83 2.18 9.41 -12.72
N GLU A 84 3.20 9.00 -13.47
CA GLU A 84 3.84 9.85 -14.50
C GLU A 84 2.87 10.27 -15.61
N ARG A 85 1.87 9.43 -15.92
CA ARG A 85 0.82 9.70 -16.91
C ARG A 85 -0.34 10.54 -16.37
N MET A 86 -0.21 11.07 -15.16
CA MET A 86 -1.22 11.87 -14.46
C MET A 86 -0.71 13.26 -14.07
N PRO A 87 -0.07 14.02 -14.98
CA PRO A 87 0.56 15.30 -14.66
C PRO A 87 -0.41 16.40 -14.20
N GLU A 88 -1.71 16.22 -14.44
CA GLU A 88 -2.76 17.11 -13.96
C GLU A 88 -2.99 17.03 -12.44
N TYR A 89 -2.66 15.89 -11.81
CA TYR A 89 -2.81 15.70 -10.37
C TYR A 89 -1.58 16.21 -9.62
N LYS A 90 -1.46 17.54 -9.51
CA LYS A 90 -0.33 18.22 -8.83
C LYS A 90 -0.56 18.42 -7.34
N VAL A 91 -0.90 17.36 -6.62
CA VAL A 91 -1.03 17.42 -5.15
C VAL A 91 0.30 17.04 -4.49
N PRO A 92 0.72 17.73 -3.42
CA PRO A 92 1.99 17.43 -2.73
C PRO A 92 2.10 15.97 -2.28
N ILE A 93 0.99 15.38 -1.82
CA ILE A 93 0.96 13.98 -1.38
C ILE A 93 1.28 12.98 -2.50
N LEU A 94 0.92 13.26 -3.76
CA LEU A 94 1.26 12.36 -4.87
C LEU A 94 2.75 12.41 -5.22
N HIS A 95 3.40 13.55 -5.03
CA HIS A 95 4.86 13.66 -5.18
C HIS A 95 5.56 12.87 -4.07
N GLU A 96 5.11 13.01 -2.82
CA GLU A 96 5.63 12.23 -1.69
C GLU A 96 5.45 10.71 -1.92
N ILE A 97 4.32 10.30 -2.51
CA ILE A 97 4.09 8.90 -2.88
C ILE A 97 5.02 8.45 -4.02
N GLN A 98 5.23 9.27 -5.06
CA GLN A 98 6.18 8.95 -6.13
C GLN A 98 7.60 8.74 -5.59
N GLU A 99 8.09 9.64 -4.74
CA GLU A 99 9.40 9.52 -4.10
C GLU A 99 9.49 8.25 -3.25
N ALA A 100 8.46 7.96 -2.47
CA ALA A 100 8.42 6.75 -1.65
C ALA A 100 8.41 5.46 -2.48
N LEU A 101 7.73 5.43 -3.64
CA LEU A 101 7.79 4.27 -4.54
C LEU A 101 9.21 4.02 -5.05
N VAL A 102 9.97 5.09 -5.33
CA VAL A 102 11.39 5.01 -5.68
C VAL A 102 12.21 4.43 -4.52
N ASP A 103 11.96 4.88 -3.29
CA ASP A 103 12.66 4.40 -2.09
C ASP A 103 12.34 2.95 -1.72
N VAL A 104 11.09 2.51 -1.94
CA VAL A 104 10.62 1.16 -1.62
C VAL A 104 11.11 0.14 -2.64
N LYS A 105 11.22 0.51 -3.93
CA LYS A 105 11.64 -0.41 -5.00
C LYS A 105 12.92 -1.20 -4.68
N PRO A 106 14.06 -0.60 -4.29
CA PRO A 106 15.27 -1.36 -3.99
C PRO A 106 15.18 -2.21 -2.71
N LEU A 107 14.20 -1.96 -1.82
CA LEU A 107 13.98 -2.75 -0.61
C LEU A 107 13.23 -4.06 -0.91
N ILE A 108 12.43 -4.02 -1.98
CA ILE A 108 11.62 -5.13 -2.47
C ILE A 108 12.36 -5.88 -3.58
N ASP A 109 13.07 -5.20 -4.48
CA ASP A 109 13.74 -5.77 -5.65
C ASP A 109 15.12 -6.34 -5.28
N VAL A 110 15.13 -7.45 -4.54
CA VAL A 110 16.34 -8.08 -4.01
C VAL A 110 16.83 -9.27 -4.87
N GLY A 111 16.14 -9.55 -5.98
CA GLY A 111 16.39 -10.67 -6.87
C GLY A 111 16.02 -12.00 -6.21
N ASN A 112 16.87 -13.02 -6.32
CA ASN A 112 16.64 -14.32 -5.68
C ASN A 112 17.01 -14.36 -4.19
N ARG A 113 17.32 -13.21 -3.58
CA ARG A 113 17.69 -13.14 -2.16
C ARG A 113 16.44 -12.91 -1.32
N PRO A 114 16.35 -13.47 -0.10
CA PRO A 114 15.25 -13.14 0.80
C PRO A 114 15.27 -11.65 1.18
N ILE A 115 14.08 -11.05 1.28
CA ILE A 115 13.94 -9.67 1.78
C ILE A 115 14.38 -9.63 3.26
N PRO A 116 15.37 -8.81 3.64
CA PRO A 116 15.86 -8.76 5.01
C PRO A 116 14.86 -8.04 5.93
N ARG A 117 14.88 -8.39 7.23
CA ARG A 117 14.05 -7.75 8.26
C ARG A 117 14.14 -6.23 8.25
N GLU A 118 15.33 -5.70 8.02
CA GLU A 118 15.56 -4.25 7.96
C GLU A 118 14.82 -3.59 6.79
N SER A 119 14.79 -4.24 5.63
CA SER A 119 13.97 -3.78 4.50
C SER A 119 12.49 -3.79 4.85
N VAL A 120 11.97 -4.87 5.46
CA VAL A 120 10.56 -4.94 5.88
C VAL A 120 10.20 -3.80 6.82
N LYS A 121 11.05 -3.53 7.82
CA LYS A 121 10.85 -2.43 8.76
C LYS A 121 10.85 -1.07 8.05
N LYS A 122 11.82 -0.83 7.17
CA LYS A 122 11.92 0.42 6.42
C LYS A 122 10.72 0.64 5.49
N ILE A 123 10.23 -0.42 4.84
CA ILE A 123 9.00 -0.37 4.04
C ILE A 123 7.79 -0.02 4.93
N ASN A 124 7.70 -0.60 6.13
CA ASN A 124 6.64 -0.26 7.09
C ASN A 124 6.68 1.21 7.51
N ASP A 125 7.86 1.73 7.83
CA ASP A 125 8.04 3.13 8.25
C ASP A 125 7.62 4.10 7.13
N ILE A 126 8.04 3.83 5.88
CA ILE A 126 7.68 4.63 4.70
C ILE A 126 6.17 4.62 4.49
N THR A 127 5.55 3.44 4.45
CA THR A 127 4.11 3.29 4.16
C THR A 127 3.23 3.84 5.29
N THR A 128 3.64 3.71 6.55
CA THR A 128 2.95 4.30 7.71
C THR A 128 2.99 5.83 7.66
N ARG A 129 4.14 6.42 7.33
CA ARG A 129 4.28 7.88 7.17
C ARG A 129 3.36 8.41 6.07
N LEU A 130 3.31 7.74 4.92
CA LEU A 130 2.42 8.10 3.82
C LEU A 130 0.94 7.95 4.21
N GLY A 131 0.58 6.83 4.85
CA GLY A 131 -0.79 6.58 5.32
C GLY A 131 -1.29 7.68 6.26
N ASN A 132 -0.45 8.09 7.21
CA ASN A 132 -0.75 9.23 8.09
C ASN A 132 -0.92 10.53 7.30
N GLY A 133 -0.01 10.82 6.36
CA GLY A 133 -0.07 12.01 5.51
C GLY A 133 -1.34 12.10 4.63
N ILE A 134 -1.89 10.95 4.22
CA ILE A 134 -3.16 10.86 3.49
C ILE A 134 -4.36 11.15 4.41
N VAL A 135 -4.33 10.70 5.67
CA VAL A 135 -5.46 10.81 6.61
C VAL A 135 -5.49 12.14 7.38
N THR A 136 -4.34 12.76 7.64
CA THR A 136 -4.26 14.00 8.46
C THR A 136 -4.37 15.30 7.67
N ARG A 137 -4.42 15.24 6.33
CA ARG A 137 -4.61 16.41 5.47
C ARG A 137 -6.10 16.55 5.12
N ASP A 138 -6.92 16.74 6.15
CA ASP A 138 -8.31 17.23 6.08
C ASP A 138 -8.39 18.59 6.79
#